data_AF-A0A8J5FRN4-F1
#
_entry.id   AF-A0A8J5FRN4-F1
#
_cell.length_a   1.000
_cell.length_b   1.000
_cell.length_c   1.000
_cell.angle_alpha   90.00
_cell.angle_beta   90.00
_cell.angle_gamma   90.00
#
_symmetry.space_group_name_H-M   'P 1'
#
loop_
_entity.id
_entity.type
_entity.pdbx_description
1 polymer ?
#
loop_
_entity_poly.entity_id
_entity_poly.type
_entity_poly.pdbx_seq_one_letter_code
_entity_poly.pdbx_strand_id
1 'polypeptide(L)'
;MDHRTVLAVMLSTAMTTVLNNVLVAASVHNVLYYGAKGDGHTDDTQAFLKGWNAVCADAGAPTLLVPSGTTFLLSQIIFSGPCKAKIHIDGTLKRPNVVWESNEQSWILFNGLDGLVIDGYGEINGQGLSYWDCKIRNGGSGHVKGITFEHINLTAVYNPIIIDQYYCPNQVCSNKTSAVAVRDVKYYGIRGTSNQRIGINLRCSQSRACTGIKMQNVIIQPASPGQQVEAYCFNSHGTDIQPVFPAVPCLVS
;
A
#
# COMPACT_ATOMS: atom_id res chain seq x y z
N MET A 1 12.51 26.10 -75.25
CA MET A 1 11.36 26.16 -74.32
C MET A 1 10.96 24.72 -74.09
N ASP A 2 11.70 24.01 -73.25
CA ASP A 2 11.51 23.94 -71.78
C ASP A 2 10.35 23.00 -71.42
N HIS A 3 10.62 21.76 -70.98
CA HIS A 3 10.86 21.41 -69.58
C HIS A 3 11.19 19.92 -69.48
N ARG A 4 12.13 19.62 -68.58
CA ARG A 4 12.59 18.27 -68.21
C ARG A 4 11.49 17.57 -67.40
N THR A 5 11.30 16.27 -67.58
CA THR A 5 10.70 15.43 -66.52
C THR A 5 11.51 14.16 -66.41
N VAL A 6 12.30 14.09 -65.33
CA VAL A 6 13.08 12.93 -64.92
C VAL A 6 12.11 11.95 -64.26
N LEU A 7 12.04 10.72 -64.76
CA LEU A 7 11.31 9.63 -64.13
C LEU A 7 12.11 9.14 -62.90
N ALA A 8 11.78 9.64 -61.71
CA ALA A 8 12.35 9.14 -60.46
C ALA A 8 11.62 7.85 -60.05
N VAL A 9 12.28 6.71 -60.18
CA VAL A 9 11.82 5.44 -59.59
C VAL A 9 11.93 5.58 -58.07
N MET A 10 10.81 5.85 -57.41
CA MET A 10 10.69 5.77 -55.96
C MET A 10 10.77 4.29 -55.56
N LEU A 11 11.97 3.79 -55.27
CA LEU A 11 12.11 2.56 -54.48
C LEU A 11 11.55 2.86 -53.09
N SER A 12 10.30 2.49 -52.84
CA SER A 12 9.77 2.44 -51.48
C SER A 12 10.44 1.28 -50.75
N THR A 13 11.56 1.57 -50.08
CA THR A 13 12.04 0.67 -49.03
C THR A 13 10.97 0.68 -47.95
N ALA A 14 10.16 -0.37 -47.90
CA ALA A 14 9.38 -0.67 -46.71
C ALA A 14 10.41 -0.82 -45.58
N MET A 15 10.49 0.18 -44.70
CA MET A 15 11.09 0.01 -43.38
C MET A 15 10.19 -1.01 -42.67
N THR A 16 10.52 -2.29 -42.83
CA THR A 16 10.10 -3.30 -41.88
C THR A 16 10.71 -2.88 -40.56
N THR A 17 9.91 -2.20 -39.73
CA THR A 17 10.22 -2.01 -38.33
C THR A 17 10.41 -3.40 -37.75
N VAL A 18 11.66 -3.80 -37.55
CA VAL A 18 11.98 -4.89 -36.65
C VAL A 18 11.32 -4.49 -35.33
N LEU A 19 10.32 -5.24 -34.89
CA LEU A 19 9.83 -5.17 -33.51
C LEU A 19 11.00 -5.62 -32.66
N ASN A 20 11.84 -4.66 -32.32
CA ASN A 20 12.83 -4.79 -31.27
C ASN A 20 12.03 -5.07 -30.00
N ASN A 21 11.94 -6.34 -29.63
CA ASN A 21 11.67 -6.74 -28.26
C ASN A 21 12.89 -6.35 -27.42
N VAL A 22 13.15 -5.05 -27.32
CA VAL A 22 13.97 -4.50 -26.25
C VAL A 22 13.11 -4.72 -25.01
N LEU A 23 13.55 -5.65 -24.16
CA LEU A 23 13.19 -5.60 -22.75
C LEU A 23 13.65 -4.22 -22.27
N VAL A 24 12.72 -3.28 -22.24
CA VAL A 24 12.94 -2.00 -21.57
C VAL A 24 13.13 -2.39 -20.10
N ALA A 25 14.37 -2.25 -19.62
CA ALA A 25 14.66 -2.47 -18.22
C ALA A 25 13.74 -1.58 -17.40
N ALA A 26 13.07 -2.13 -16.38
CA ALA A 26 12.17 -1.37 -15.52
C ALA A 26 12.92 -0.15 -14.98
N SER A 27 12.44 1.04 -15.33
CA SER A 27 13.04 2.30 -14.90
C SER A 27 12.72 2.55 -13.43
N VAL A 28 13.69 3.12 -12.71
CA VAL A 28 13.56 3.42 -11.28
C VAL A 28 13.55 4.93 -11.10
N HIS A 29 12.44 5.43 -10.59
CA HIS A 29 12.17 6.84 -10.31
C HIS A 29 12.30 7.09 -8.82
N ASN A 30 13.49 7.45 -8.34
CA ASN A 30 13.69 7.78 -6.93
C ASN A 30 13.02 9.12 -6.58
N VAL A 31 12.17 9.14 -5.55
CA VAL A 31 11.44 10.34 -5.11
C VAL A 31 12.35 11.52 -4.78
N LEU A 32 13.61 11.27 -4.39
CA LEU A 32 14.61 12.31 -4.14
C LEU A 32 14.95 13.10 -5.41
N TYR A 33 14.88 12.48 -6.58
CA TYR A 33 15.12 13.15 -7.87
C TYR A 33 13.99 14.12 -8.24
N TYR A 34 12.85 14.02 -7.58
CA TYR A 34 11.69 14.89 -7.78
C TYR A 34 11.56 15.98 -6.70
N GLY A 35 12.59 16.13 -5.86
CA GLY A 35 12.70 17.17 -4.83
C GLY A 35 12.17 16.76 -3.46
N ALA A 36 11.92 15.47 -3.22
CA ALA A 36 11.59 14.99 -1.89
C ALA A 36 12.80 15.13 -0.96
N LYS A 37 12.61 15.60 0.27
CA LYS A 37 13.69 15.79 1.24
C LYS A 37 13.92 14.56 2.10
N GLY A 38 12.86 13.85 2.49
CA GLY A 38 13.01 12.65 3.30
C GLY A 38 13.48 12.92 4.74
N ASP A 39 13.24 14.13 5.25
CA ASP A 39 13.66 14.58 6.59
C ASP A 39 12.63 14.30 7.69
N GLY A 40 11.42 13.84 7.34
CA GLY A 40 10.31 13.52 8.23
C GLY A 40 9.51 14.73 8.73
N HIS A 41 9.79 15.92 8.19
CA HIS A 41 9.25 17.21 8.62
C HIS A 41 8.70 18.05 7.45
N THR A 42 9.40 18.07 6.31
CA THR A 42 8.95 18.78 5.11
C THR A 42 7.87 17.95 4.40
N ASP A 43 6.79 18.60 3.98
CA ASP A 43 5.76 17.93 3.16
C ASP A 43 6.33 17.59 1.78
N ASP A 44 6.50 16.29 1.53
CA ASP A 44 7.08 15.73 0.32
C ASP A 44 6.01 15.30 -0.70
N THR A 45 4.72 15.55 -0.44
CA THR A 45 3.58 15.11 -1.27
C THR A 45 3.73 15.50 -2.74
N GLN A 46 4.17 16.74 -3.01
CA GLN A 46 4.31 17.22 -4.38
C GLN A 46 5.47 16.54 -5.13
N ALA A 47 6.55 16.17 -4.44
CA ALA A 47 7.64 15.42 -5.04
C ALA A 47 7.20 13.99 -5.39
N PHE A 48 6.40 13.36 -4.51
CA PHE A 48 5.82 12.04 -4.77
C PHE A 48 4.86 12.06 -5.97
N LEU A 49 3.99 13.07 -6.09
CA LEU A 49 3.11 13.20 -7.25
C LEU A 49 3.89 13.41 -8.55
N LYS A 50 4.96 14.20 -8.54
CA LYS A 50 5.85 14.37 -9.70
C LYS A 50 6.53 13.06 -10.10
N GLY A 51 7.06 12.33 -9.12
CA GLY A 51 7.67 11.03 -9.37
C GLY A 51 6.66 10.02 -9.90
N TRP A 52 5.46 9.98 -9.33
CA TRP A 52 4.37 9.11 -9.78
C TRP A 52 3.95 9.40 -11.22
N ASN A 53 3.84 10.67 -11.59
CA ASN A 53 3.52 11.05 -12.97
C ASN A 53 4.61 10.60 -13.96
N ALA A 54 5.88 10.65 -13.56
CA ALA A 54 6.99 10.15 -14.38
C ALA A 54 6.92 8.62 -14.54
N VAL A 55 6.60 7.91 -13.46
CA VAL A 55 6.35 6.46 -13.50
C VAL A 55 5.16 6.16 -14.41
N CYS A 56 4.01 6.83 -14.27
CA CYS A 56 2.88 6.54 -15.14
C CYS A 56 3.10 6.87 -16.62
N ALA A 57 4.09 7.70 -16.96
CA ALA A 57 4.42 8.01 -18.35
C ALA A 57 5.33 6.97 -19.02
N ASP A 58 5.89 6.02 -18.25
CA ASP A 58 6.84 5.03 -18.76
C ASP A 58 6.14 3.68 -19.06
N ALA A 59 6.48 3.11 -20.21
CA ALA A 59 5.85 1.90 -20.76
C ALA A 59 6.38 0.57 -20.15
N GLY A 60 7.50 0.61 -19.41
CA GLY A 60 8.30 -0.55 -19.00
C GLY A 60 8.03 -1.13 -17.59
N ALA A 61 6.80 -1.04 -17.07
CA ALA A 61 6.48 -1.35 -15.66
C ALA A 61 7.42 -0.64 -14.64
N PRO A 62 7.52 0.70 -14.72
CA PRO A 62 8.41 1.55 -13.94
C PRO A 62 8.15 1.47 -12.42
N THR A 63 9.18 1.77 -11.63
CA THR A 63 9.15 1.76 -10.16
C THR A 63 9.34 3.15 -9.58
N LEU A 64 8.40 3.65 -8.78
CA LEU A 64 8.64 4.77 -7.87
C LEU A 64 9.42 4.26 -6.66
N LEU A 65 10.65 4.73 -6.44
CA LEU A 65 11.50 4.29 -5.33
C LEU A 65 11.47 5.29 -4.18
N VAL A 66 11.11 4.80 -2.99
CA VAL A 66 11.22 5.49 -1.70
C VAL A 66 12.41 4.87 -0.96
N PRO A 67 13.58 5.55 -0.91
CA PRO A 67 14.84 4.94 -0.49
C PRO A 67 14.94 4.70 1.02
N SER A 68 15.72 3.70 1.43
CA SER A 68 16.04 3.44 2.84
C SER A 68 16.73 4.63 3.52
N GLY A 69 16.61 4.71 4.85
CA GLY A 69 17.25 5.76 5.66
C GLY A 69 16.58 7.14 5.57
N THR A 70 15.42 7.24 4.92
CA THR A 70 14.65 8.49 4.77
C THR A 70 13.27 8.37 5.39
N THR A 71 12.70 9.51 5.80
CA THR A 71 11.30 9.59 6.27
C THR A 71 10.59 10.70 5.50
N PHE A 72 9.54 10.39 4.77
CA PHE A 72 8.80 11.38 3.97
C PHE A 72 7.49 11.72 4.66
N LEU A 73 7.29 13.00 4.99
CA LEU A 73 6.01 13.47 5.52
C LEU A 73 5.06 13.70 4.35
N LEU A 74 3.94 12.98 4.29
CA LEU A 74 2.98 13.07 3.19
C LEU A 74 1.60 13.48 3.69
N SER A 75 1.07 14.58 3.18
CA SER A 75 -0.34 14.95 3.29
C SER A 75 -1.24 13.96 2.51
N GLN A 76 -2.54 14.26 2.37
CA GLN A 76 -3.40 13.42 1.53
C GLN A 76 -2.83 13.32 0.11
N ILE A 77 -2.71 12.09 -0.39
CA ILE A 77 -2.12 11.82 -1.70
C ILE A 77 -2.95 10.80 -2.48
N ILE A 78 -3.14 11.07 -3.77
CA ILE A 78 -3.86 10.20 -4.69
C ILE A 78 -2.94 9.84 -5.86
N PHE A 79 -2.54 8.59 -5.92
CA PHE A 79 -1.78 8.01 -7.03
C PHE A 79 -2.77 7.54 -8.10
N SER A 80 -2.95 8.37 -9.12
CA SER A 80 -3.94 8.14 -10.17
C SER A 80 -3.35 7.39 -11.35
N GLY A 81 -4.12 6.46 -11.90
CA GLY A 81 -3.88 5.82 -13.20
C GLY A 81 -4.64 6.50 -14.35
N PRO A 82 -4.75 5.86 -15.52
CA PRO A 82 -4.36 4.47 -15.81
C PRO A 82 -2.86 4.33 -16.12
N CYS A 83 -2.15 3.45 -15.42
CA CYS A 83 -0.77 3.08 -15.75
C CYS A 83 -0.36 1.77 -15.06
N LYS A 84 0.64 1.06 -15.62
CA LYS A 84 1.26 -0.11 -14.99
C LYS A 84 2.46 0.35 -14.17
N ALA A 85 2.27 0.53 -12.88
CA ALA A 85 3.26 1.13 -12.01
C ALA A 85 3.57 0.24 -10.80
N LYS A 86 4.83 0.31 -10.37
CA LYS A 86 5.30 -0.24 -9.12
C LYS A 86 5.72 0.90 -8.20
N ILE A 87 5.53 0.75 -6.90
CA ILE A 87 6.13 1.61 -5.88
C ILE A 87 6.90 0.72 -4.90
N HIS A 88 8.20 0.98 -4.76
CA HIS A 88 9.10 0.27 -3.88
C HIS A 88 9.44 1.17 -2.68
N ILE A 89 9.09 0.72 -1.48
CA ILE A 89 9.16 1.48 -0.24
C ILE A 89 10.16 0.86 0.71
N ASP A 90 11.37 1.39 0.75
CA ASP A 90 12.41 1.03 1.73
C ASP A 90 12.57 2.09 2.84
N GLY A 91 12.11 3.32 2.61
CA GLY A 91 12.04 4.38 3.60
C GLY A 91 10.74 4.38 4.41
N THR A 92 10.53 5.43 5.20
CA THR A 92 9.29 5.61 5.97
C THR A 92 8.38 6.63 5.29
N LEU A 93 7.13 6.28 5.00
CA LEU A 93 6.07 7.25 4.71
C LEU A 93 5.39 7.61 6.02
N LYS A 94 5.24 8.89 6.33
CA LYS A 94 4.73 9.37 7.62
C LYS A 94 3.58 10.35 7.38
N ARG A 95 2.43 10.10 8.01
CA ARG A 95 1.28 11.02 7.97
C ARG A 95 1.56 12.26 8.82
N PRO A 96 1.10 13.46 8.47
CA PRO A 96 1.03 14.60 9.36
C PRO A 96 0.24 14.31 10.64
N ASN A 97 0.76 14.80 11.77
CA ASN A 97 0.14 14.62 13.08
C ASN A 97 -1.01 15.62 13.33
N VAL A 98 -1.98 15.68 12.42
CA VAL A 98 -3.14 16.58 12.49
C VAL A 98 -4.45 15.79 12.50
N VAL A 99 -5.45 16.32 13.19
CA VAL A 99 -6.81 15.78 13.17
C VAL A 99 -7.43 16.17 11.82
N TRP A 100 -7.77 15.17 11.00
CA TRP A 100 -8.45 15.44 9.73
C TRP A 100 -9.93 15.67 9.98
N GLU A 101 -10.49 16.67 9.31
CA GLU A 101 -11.94 16.86 9.28
C GLU A 101 -12.60 15.74 8.43
N SER A 102 -13.83 15.40 8.78
CA SER A 102 -14.53 14.15 8.42
C SER A 102 -14.75 13.86 6.92
N ASN A 103 -14.33 14.75 6.03
CA ASN A 103 -14.51 14.72 4.58
C ASN A 103 -13.33 14.09 3.82
N GLU A 104 -12.16 13.92 4.44
CA GLU A 104 -10.99 13.27 3.83
C GLU A 104 -10.92 11.78 4.20
N GLN A 105 -11.52 10.93 3.36
CA GLN A 105 -11.78 9.52 3.68
C GLN A 105 -10.54 8.60 3.56
N SER A 106 -9.41 9.08 3.03
CA SER A 106 -8.22 8.26 2.77
C SER A 106 -6.94 9.09 2.79
N TRP A 107 -5.89 8.60 3.45
CA TRP A 107 -4.58 9.28 3.48
C TRP A 107 -3.75 9.06 2.21
N ILE A 108 -3.60 7.80 1.83
CA ILE A 108 -2.97 7.39 0.58
C ILE A 108 -4.03 6.63 -0.20
N LEU A 109 -4.38 7.12 -1.38
CA LEU A 109 -5.36 6.50 -2.27
C LEU A 109 -4.68 6.13 -3.59
N PHE A 110 -4.93 4.91 -4.06
CA PHE A 110 -4.57 4.46 -5.40
C PHE A 110 -5.86 4.37 -6.21
N ASN A 111 -5.94 5.09 -7.33
CA ASN A 111 -7.20 5.23 -8.08
C ASN A 111 -7.02 4.90 -9.56
N GLY A 112 -7.84 3.99 -10.09
CA GLY A 112 -7.85 3.66 -11.52
C GLY A 112 -6.58 2.97 -12.04
N LEU A 113 -5.92 2.16 -11.22
CA LEU A 113 -4.71 1.41 -11.58
C LEU A 113 -5.04 -0.05 -11.92
N ASP A 114 -4.36 -0.60 -12.92
CA ASP A 114 -4.45 -2.00 -13.34
C ASP A 114 -3.08 -2.66 -13.16
N GLY A 115 -2.94 -3.51 -12.13
CA GLY A 115 -1.70 -4.23 -11.83
C GLY A 115 -0.68 -3.47 -10.97
N LEU A 116 -1.12 -2.60 -10.04
CA LEU A 116 -0.24 -1.94 -9.07
C LEU A 116 0.56 -2.97 -8.24
N VAL A 117 1.86 -2.71 -8.08
CA VAL A 117 2.72 -3.44 -7.15
C VAL A 117 3.25 -2.47 -6.11
N ILE A 118 3.00 -2.76 -4.83
CA ILE A 118 3.62 -2.06 -3.69
C ILE A 118 4.53 -3.07 -3.00
N ASP A 119 5.83 -2.82 -2.95
CA ASP A 119 6.78 -3.67 -2.21
C ASP A 119 7.84 -2.83 -1.49
N GLY A 120 8.81 -3.49 -0.86
CA GLY A 120 9.90 -2.84 -0.12
C GLY A 120 9.88 -3.16 1.38
N TYR A 121 10.97 -2.80 2.06
CA TYR A 121 11.22 -3.16 3.46
C TYR A 121 10.93 -2.04 4.47
N GLY A 122 10.38 -0.93 3.98
CA GLY A 122 10.12 0.30 4.71
C GLY A 122 8.82 0.30 5.50
N GLU A 123 8.43 1.48 5.99
CA GLU A 123 7.29 1.65 6.90
C GLU A 123 6.27 2.64 6.34
N ILE A 124 4.97 2.36 6.51
CA ILE A 124 3.90 3.34 6.31
C ILE A 124 3.31 3.70 7.68
N ASN A 125 3.73 4.83 8.22
CA ASN A 125 3.35 5.34 9.53
C ASN A 125 2.18 6.33 9.44
N GLY A 126 0.96 5.84 9.71
CA GLY A 126 -0.26 6.65 9.69
C GLY A 126 -0.41 7.65 10.85
N GLN A 127 0.53 7.72 11.79
CA GLN A 127 0.48 8.61 12.96
C GLN A 127 -0.88 8.65 13.70
N GLY A 128 -1.60 7.53 13.74
CA GLY A 128 -2.91 7.45 14.39
C GLY A 128 -2.86 7.72 15.90
N LEU A 129 -1.67 7.69 16.51
CA LEU A 129 -1.48 7.84 17.94
C LEU A 129 -2.04 9.14 18.51
N SER A 130 -1.92 10.31 17.87
CA SER A 130 -2.53 11.54 18.43
C SER A 130 -4.06 11.47 18.49
N TYR A 131 -4.66 10.90 17.44
CA TYR A 131 -6.08 10.63 17.38
C TYR A 131 -6.50 9.65 18.48
N TRP A 132 -5.74 8.55 18.65
CA TRP A 132 -6.01 7.55 19.68
C TRP A 132 -5.69 8.01 21.10
N ASP A 133 -4.65 8.79 21.32
CA ASP A 133 -4.20 9.32 22.62
C ASP A 133 -5.18 10.37 23.15
N CYS A 134 -5.76 11.19 22.28
CA CYS A 134 -6.91 12.05 22.62
C CYS A 134 -8.13 11.22 23.08
N LYS A 135 -8.43 10.13 22.37
CA LYS A 135 -9.53 9.25 22.74
C LYS A 135 -9.22 8.48 24.03
N ILE A 136 -8.08 7.83 24.15
CA ILE A 136 -7.71 6.97 25.28
C ILE A 136 -7.55 7.76 26.59
N ARG A 137 -6.86 8.92 26.57
CA ARG A 137 -6.63 9.71 27.81
C ARG A 137 -7.91 10.20 28.48
N ASN A 138 -8.99 10.38 27.73
CA ASN A 138 -10.29 10.81 28.25
C ASN A 138 -11.27 9.65 28.49
N GLY A 139 -10.81 8.39 28.49
CA GLY A 139 -11.72 7.23 28.53
C GLY A 139 -12.60 7.12 27.28
N GLY A 140 -12.18 7.76 26.19
CA GLY A 140 -12.91 7.92 24.95
C GLY A 140 -13.25 6.58 24.32
N SER A 141 -14.54 6.41 24.10
CA SER A 141 -15.07 5.41 23.21
C SER A 141 -15.02 5.95 21.78
N GLY A 142 -14.72 5.07 20.83
CA GLY A 142 -14.71 5.38 19.41
C GLY A 142 -15.23 4.19 18.61
N HIS A 143 -15.58 4.42 17.35
CA HIS A 143 -15.88 3.35 16.42
C HIS A 143 -15.19 3.62 15.09
N VAL A 144 -14.66 2.56 14.50
CA VAL A 144 -14.10 2.50 13.16
C VAL A 144 -14.95 1.49 12.41
N LYS A 145 -15.58 1.90 11.31
CA LYS A 145 -16.46 1.01 10.55
C LYS A 145 -16.35 1.26 9.04
N GLY A 146 -16.52 0.21 8.24
CA GLY A 146 -16.65 0.33 6.79
C GLY A 146 -15.33 0.55 6.04
N ILE A 147 -14.22 -0.01 6.54
CA ILE A 147 -12.92 0.08 5.86
C ILE A 147 -12.83 -1.02 4.81
N THR A 148 -12.30 -0.71 3.61
CA THR A 148 -12.01 -1.70 2.58
C THR A 148 -10.57 -1.56 2.09
N PHE A 149 -9.83 -2.67 2.08
CA PHE A 149 -8.51 -2.82 1.48
C PHE A 149 -8.66 -3.74 0.26
N GLU A 150 -8.27 -3.28 -0.92
CA GLU A 150 -8.43 -4.08 -2.13
C GLU A 150 -7.24 -4.03 -3.09
N HIS A 151 -7.00 -5.14 -3.80
CA HIS A 151 -6.00 -5.27 -4.87
C HIS A 151 -4.56 -4.93 -4.45
N ILE A 152 -4.11 -5.52 -3.33
CA ILE A 152 -2.78 -5.27 -2.77
C ILE A 152 -1.85 -6.46 -3.08
N ASN A 153 -0.70 -6.20 -3.69
CA ASN A 153 0.38 -7.18 -3.79
C ASN A 153 1.41 -6.95 -2.68
N LEU A 154 1.94 -8.02 -2.09
CA LEU A 154 2.90 -8.02 -0.98
C LEU A 154 4.19 -8.71 -1.43
N THR A 155 5.35 -8.18 -1.07
CA THR A 155 6.62 -8.88 -1.29
C THR A 155 7.48 -8.75 -0.04
N ALA A 156 7.75 -9.87 0.61
CA ALA A 156 8.63 -9.96 1.77
C ALA A 156 8.25 -8.99 2.92
N VAL A 157 6.94 -8.75 3.11
CA VAL A 157 6.43 -7.78 4.09
C VAL A 157 6.51 -8.35 5.51
N TYR A 158 6.93 -7.53 6.48
CA TYR A 158 6.99 -7.96 7.89
C TYR A 158 5.62 -8.06 8.55
N ASN A 159 4.69 -7.16 8.22
CA ASN A 159 3.39 -7.01 8.90
C ASN A 159 2.25 -6.86 7.87
N PRO A 160 1.85 -7.93 7.16
CA PRO A 160 0.98 -7.79 6.00
C PRO A 160 -0.45 -7.31 6.31
N ILE A 161 -1.16 -7.97 7.25
CA ILE A 161 -2.51 -7.58 7.68
C ILE A 161 -2.53 -7.53 9.21
N ILE A 162 -2.79 -6.34 9.77
CA ILE A 162 -2.82 -6.13 11.23
C ILE A 162 -4.07 -5.37 11.67
N ILE A 163 -4.73 -5.89 12.70
CA ILE A 163 -5.58 -5.17 13.64
C ILE A 163 -5.01 -5.44 15.03
N ASP A 164 -4.42 -4.45 15.70
CA ASP A 164 -3.87 -4.61 17.05
C ASP A 164 -4.43 -3.56 18.01
N GLN A 165 -5.40 -3.97 18.83
CA GLN A 165 -5.99 -3.11 19.86
C GLN A 165 -5.22 -3.14 21.18
N TYR A 166 -4.07 -3.82 21.23
CA TYR A 166 -3.13 -3.79 22.34
C TYR A 166 -1.88 -2.98 22.03
N TYR A 167 -1.84 -2.31 20.88
CA TYR A 167 -0.76 -1.42 20.49
C TYR A 167 -0.57 -0.32 21.54
N CYS A 168 0.56 -0.36 22.25
CA CYS A 168 0.91 0.58 23.31
C CYS A 168 2.41 0.92 23.22
N PRO A 169 2.81 1.84 22.32
CA PRO A 169 4.23 2.09 22.03
C PRO A 169 4.99 2.71 23.21
N ASN A 170 4.31 3.37 24.15
CA ASN A 170 4.95 4.07 25.27
C ASN A 170 4.70 3.42 26.63
N GLN A 171 4.06 2.24 26.69
CA GLN A 171 3.69 1.51 27.92
C GLN A 171 2.82 2.26 28.95
N VAL A 172 2.54 3.55 28.75
CA VAL A 172 1.57 4.34 29.53
C VAL A 172 0.16 4.10 28.99
N CYS A 173 -0.29 2.84 29.03
CA CYS A 173 -1.67 2.49 28.70
C CYS A 173 -2.24 1.75 29.90
N SER A 174 -3.20 2.36 30.60
CA SER A 174 -3.99 1.60 31.55
C SER A 174 -4.88 0.64 30.76
N ASN A 175 -4.99 -0.61 31.22
CA ASN A 175 -5.81 -1.64 30.60
C ASN A 175 -7.29 -1.26 30.78
N LYS A 176 -7.79 -0.34 29.95
CA LYS A 176 -9.12 0.28 30.09
C LYS A 176 -10.13 -0.48 29.24
N THR A 177 -11.32 -0.67 29.81
CA THR A 177 -12.49 -1.40 29.30
C THR A 177 -13.22 -0.73 28.13
N SER A 178 -12.81 0.49 27.71
CA SER A 178 -13.44 1.23 26.60
C SER A 178 -12.62 1.13 25.31
N ALA A 179 -12.46 -0.08 24.79
CA ALA A 179 -11.82 -0.25 23.48
C ALA A 179 -12.66 0.34 22.33
N VAL A 180 -11.96 0.77 21.29
CA VAL A 180 -12.57 1.27 20.06
C VAL A 180 -13.33 0.11 19.39
N ALA A 181 -14.58 0.34 18.99
CA ALA A 181 -15.32 -0.67 18.25
C ALA A 181 -14.85 -0.70 16.80
N VAL A 182 -14.26 -1.81 16.34
CA VAL A 182 -13.89 -2.00 14.93
C VAL A 182 -14.92 -2.90 14.27
N ARG A 183 -15.53 -2.41 13.18
CA ARG A 183 -16.60 -3.12 12.46
C ARG A 183 -16.37 -3.07 10.95
N ASP A 184 -16.90 -4.06 10.24
CA ASP A 184 -17.07 -4.02 8.78
C ASP A 184 -15.78 -3.68 8.02
N VAL A 185 -14.68 -4.37 8.35
CA VAL A 185 -13.38 -4.24 7.66
C VAL A 185 -13.27 -5.31 6.59
N LYS A 186 -13.03 -4.91 5.34
CA LYS A 186 -12.96 -5.81 4.18
C LYS A 186 -11.54 -5.85 3.63
N TYR A 187 -11.06 -7.04 3.32
CA TYR A 187 -9.81 -7.31 2.62
C TYR A 187 -10.13 -8.12 1.37
N TYR A 188 -9.84 -7.58 0.20
CA TYR A 188 -10.20 -8.17 -1.08
C TYR A 188 -9.01 -8.22 -2.04
N GLY A 189 -8.67 -9.40 -2.58
CA GLY A 189 -7.62 -9.47 -3.60
C GLY A 189 -6.24 -9.06 -3.10
N ILE A 190 -5.88 -9.46 -1.88
CA ILE A 190 -4.54 -9.23 -1.31
C ILE A 190 -3.68 -10.45 -1.58
N ARG A 191 -2.54 -10.33 -2.26
CA ARG A 191 -1.70 -11.48 -2.61
C ARG A 191 -0.23 -11.20 -2.37
N GLY A 192 0.62 -12.20 -2.20
CA GLY A 192 2.08 -12.00 -2.15
C GLY A 192 2.79 -12.73 -1.02
N THR A 193 3.87 -12.16 -0.49
CA THR A 193 4.73 -12.84 0.50
C THR A 193 5.03 -12.06 1.79
N SER A 194 5.23 -12.80 2.88
CA SER A 194 5.58 -12.33 4.22
C SER A 194 6.98 -12.79 4.63
N ASN A 195 7.73 -11.90 5.27
CA ASN A 195 9.01 -12.19 5.93
C ASN A 195 8.84 -12.62 7.40
N GLN A 196 7.62 -12.58 7.92
CA GLN A 196 7.31 -12.99 9.29
C GLN A 196 6.46 -14.25 9.33
N ARG A 197 6.59 -14.99 10.44
CA ARG A 197 5.75 -16.15 10.72
C ARG A 197 4.28 -15.78 10.83
N ILE A 198 3.95 -14.66 11.46
CA ILE A 198 2.56 -14.19 11.55
C ILE A 198 2.31 -13.20 10.42
N GLY A 199 1.67 -13.67 9.34
CA GLY A 199 1.33 -12.84 8.18
C GLY A 199 -0.01 -12.11 8.32
N ILE A 200 -0.90 -12.62 9.16
CA ILE A 200 -2.19 -12.00 9.48
C ILE A 200 -2.32 -11.95 11.00
N ASN A 201 -2.50 -10.78 11.60
CA ASN A 201 -2.64 -10.59 13.03
C ASN A 201 -3.91 -9.78 13.35
N LEU A 202 -4.98 -10.45 13.79
CA LEU A 202 -6.25 -9.81 14.15
C LEU A 202 -6.49 -9.89 15.67
N ARG A 203 -5.85 -9.01 16.41
CA ARG A 203 -5.85 -8.97 17.88
C ARG A 203 -6.72 -7.81 18.39
N CYS A 204 -7.96 -8.12 18.72
CA CYS A 204 -8.94 -7.17 19.24
C CYS A 204 -9.08 -7.22 20.75
N SER A 205 -9.60 -6.16 21.37
CA SER A 205 -9.69 -6.04 22.82
C SER A 205 -10.54 -7.15 23.42
N GLN A 206 -10.10 -7.73 24.54
CA GLN A 206 -10.88 -8.72 25.29
C GLN A 206 -12.30 -8.23 25.65
N SER A 207 -12.46 -6.92 25.88
CA SER A 207 -13.75 -6.33 26.29
C SER A 207 -14.69 -6.01 25.12
N ARG A 208 -14.16 -5.83 23.90
CA ARG A 208 -14.92 -5.44 22.70
C ARG A 208 -14.33 -6.09 21.47
N ALA A 209 -15.09 -7.01 20.90
CA ALA A 209 -14.67 -7.74 19.72
C ALA A 209 -14.66 -6.86 18.45
N CYS A 210 -13.78 -7.19 17.51
CA CYS A 210 -13.93 -6.74 16.14
C CYS A 210 -14.96 -7.60 15.43
N THR A 211 -15.84 -6.99 14.65
CA THR A 211 -16.98 -7.69 14.00
C THR A 211 -17.08 -7.33 12.52
N GLY A 212 -17.69 -8.18 11.70
CA GLY A 212 -17.86 -7.90 10.27
C GLY A 212 -16.54 -7.85 9.49
N ILE A 213 -15.49 -8.51 9.97
CA ILE A 213 -14.26 -8.66 9.17
C ILE A 213 -14.58 -9.56 7.99
N LYS A 214 -14.22 -9.15 6.78
CA LYS A 214 -14.42 -9.97 5.58
C LYS A 214 -13.10 -10.11 4.83
N MET A 215 -12.66 -11.34 4.58
CA MET A 215 -11.52 -11.62 3.73
C MET A 215 -11.99 -12.36 2.49
N GLN A 216 -11.54 -11.96 1.31
CA GLN A 216 -11.85 -12.66 0.08
C GLN A 216 -10.66 -12.56 -0.87
N ASN A 217 -10.23 -13.70 -1.42
CA ASN A 217 -9.07 -13.75 -2.31
C ASN A 217 -7.81 -13.14 -1.66
N VAL A 218 -7.47 -13.61 -0.45
CA VAL A 218 -6.32 -13.14 0.33
C VAL A 218 -5.26 -14.26 0.41
N ILE A 219 -4.09 -14.11 -0.21
CA ILE A 219 -3.08 -15.18 -0.32
C ILE A 219 -1.69 -14.65 0.05
N ILE A 220 -1.20 -14.97 1.24
CA ILE A 220 0.09 -14.52 1.78
C ILE A 220 0.99 -15.74 2.01
N GLN A 221 2.03 -15.86 1.20
CA GLN A 221 3.00 -16.95 1.22
C GLN A 221 4.27 -16.58 2.01
N PRO A 222 5.09 -17.54 2.45
CA PRO A 222 6.43 -17.24 2.96
C PRO A 222 7.29 -16.64 1.86
N ALA A 223 8.08 -15.61 2.20
CA ALA A 223 9.02 -14.99 1.27
C ALA A 223 10.30 -15.82 1.05
N SER A 224 10.67 -16.66 2.01
CA SER A 224 11.86 -17.52 1.95
C SER A 224 11.50 -19.01 2.00
N PRO A 225 12.19 -19.87 1.23
CA PRO A 225 11.99 -21.32 1.30
C PRO A 225 12.20 -21.87 2.71
N GLY A 226 11.31 -22.75 3.16
CA GLY A 226 11.37 -23.36 4.50
C GLY A 226 10.75 -22.52 5.62
N GLN A 227 10.38 -21.26 5.36
CA GLN A 227 9.60 -20.45 6.30
C GLN A 227 8.11 -20.81 6.23
N GLN A 228 7.40 -20.70 7.35
CA GLN A 228 5.95 -20.82 7.43
C GLN A 228 5.30 -19.45 7.66
N VAL A 229 4.08 -19.30 7.16
CA VAL A 229 3.24 -18.13 7.40
C VAL A 229 1.92 -18.61 7.99
N GLU A 230 1.49 -17.97 9.07
CA GLU A 230 0.33 -18.29 9.87
C GLU A 230 -0.52 -17.03 10.11
N ALA A 231 -1.79 -17.24 10.45
CA ALA A 231 -2.65 -16.20 10.97
C ALA A 231 -2.82 -16.36 12.48
N TYR A 232 -2.73 -15.26 13.21
CA TYR A 232 -3.13 -15.16 14.60
C TYR A 232 -4.39 -14.30 14.71
N CYS A 233 -5.31 -14.70 15.57
CA CYS A 233 -6.40 -13.82 15.94
C CYS A 233 -6.92 -14.04 17.36
N PHE A 234 -7.48 -12.96 17.90
CA PHE A 234 -8.04 -12.89 19.24
C PHE A 234 -9.22 -11.90 19.25
N ASN A 235 -10.36 -12.34 19.75
CA ASN A 235 -11.63 -11.60 19.82
C ASN A 235 -12.04 -10.88 18.52
N SER A 236 -11.81 -11.54 17.38
CA SER A 236 -12.11 -11.05 16.04
C SER A 236 -13.13 -11.97 15.40
N HIS A 237 -14.15 -11.41 14.74
CA HIS A 237 -15.23 -12.17 14.13
C HIS A 237 -15.55 -11.66 12.73
N GLY A 238 -15.85 -12.61 11.84
CA GLY A 238 -16.10 -12.30 10.45
C GLY A 238 -16.17 -13.53 9.58
N THR A 239 -15.99 -13.32 8.28
CA THR A 239 -16.09 -14.37 7.25
C THR A 239 -14.90 -14.37 6.32
N ASP A 240 -14.47 -15.54 5.89
CA ASP A 240 -13.47 -15.71 4.84
C ASP A 240 -14.07 -16.40 3.60
N ILE A 241 -13.96 -15.78 2.43
CA ILE A 241 -14.42 -16.34 1.16
C ILE A 241 -13.18 -16.81 0.40
N GLN A 242 -13.06 -18.12 0.27
CA GLN A 242 -11.90 -18.77 -0.34
C GLN A 242 -11.64 -18.26 -1.78
N PRO A 243 -10.35 -18.15 -2.20
CA PRO A 243 -9.16 -18.60 -1.47
C PRO A 243 -8.69 -17.61 -0.38
N VAL A 244 -8.37 -18.13 0.81
CA VAL A 244 -7.71 -17.41 1.89
C VAL A 244 -6.55 -18.24 2.47
N PHE A 245 -5.33 -17.70 2.40
CA PHE A 245 -4.11 -18.29 2.94
C PHE A 245 -3.22 -17.19 3.56
N PRO A 246 -2.63 -17.40 4.76
CA PRO A 246 -2.86 -18.52 5.67
C PRO A 246 -4.31 -18.58 6.15
N ALA A 247 -4.78 -19.77 6.54
CA ALA A 247 -6.11 -19.94 7.11
C ALA A 247 -6.27 -19.08 8.38
N VAL A 248 -7.40 -18.39 8.52
CA VAL A 248 -7.66 -17.46 9.63
C VAL A 248 -8.70 -18.06 10.58
N PRO A 249 -8.30 -18.69 11.71
CA PRO A 249 -9.18 -19.59 12.47
C PRO A 249 -10.45 -18.97 13.09
N CYS A 250 -10.50 -17.65 13.20
CA CYS A 250 -11.62 -16.91 13.78
C CYS A 250 -12.60 -16.33 12.74
N LEU A 251 -12.31 -16.52 11.45
CA LEU A 251 -13.22 -16.15 10.36
C LEU A 251 -13.91 -17.42 9.88
N VAL A 252 -15.23 -17.33 9.68
CA VAL A 252 -16.05 -18.47 9.27
C VAL A 252 -16.15 -18.49 7.74
N SER A 253 -15.91 -19.65 7.14
CA SER A 253 -16.04 -19.86 5.69
C SER A 253 -17.49 -20.01 5.25
#